data_AF-A0A504JGP3-F1
#
_entry.id   AF-A0A504JGP3-F1
#
_cell.length_a   1.000
_cell.length_b   1.000
_cell.length_c   1.000
_cell.angle_alpha   90.00
_cell.angle_beta   90.00
_cell.angle_gamma   90.00
#
_symmetry.space_group_name_H-M   'P 1'
#
loop_
_entity.id
_entity.type
_entity.pdbx_description
1 polymer ?
#
loop_
_entity_poly.entity_id
_entity_poly.type
_entity_poly.pdbx_seq_one_letter_code
_entity_poly.pdbx_strand_id
1 'polypeptide(L)'
;MKLKTCFFFLIVFSFIGCKVKLNGTSEEQFKISKAQVLRGLPTDKQKKLEIALHVVDSYSKLEKKENYGKYWDTPINKITLDALDNKTYKELVRFAEDFLKKENEKEIEKIQIEISELQLNRKNSDSIITILNDFKPTEVYIQKYKSDDPSLKIKIQNKGDLTGITSFMFDIKIYSISQNRIIEHVGLGRSNLSGISKGKDDYFPTLSTTLALLTRRSKRLVKQLEQAESPIKNLSDFDLYVKITPSKIEMLNGTRYDYPYKSISEYDNEIKALQNRLEQIKSLDGTLNEYVLKEVNSKKEIAYNEEYLPILEEIRAENNRSNTSALKVSKDLSINFPSKYEIIKEKSEEYYSVNLCNDLSFDIYDEDLIQYQIKDTLYVEFDQIDDKANGVLNVLKDQNTSCSIKEIVNKFIDSNIYKSTSSYKLIEHDNSGYMYFEYDRYKFIRYFNLNGIHYCYDMDFENLKECVLEFDRSKELIK
;
A
#
# COMPACT_ATOMS: atom_id res chain seq x y z
N MET A 1 92.14 -29.14 0.91
CA MET A 1 90.92 -29.85 0.47
C MET A 1 89.71 -28.96 0.74
N LYS A 2 88.99 -28.62 -0.32
CA LYS A 2 87.80 -27.76 -0.36
C LYS A 2 86.57 -28.63 -0.07
N LEU A 3 85.78 -28.27 0.96
CA LEU A 3 84.31 -28.41 0.98
C LEU A 3 83.76 -27.69 2.23
N LYS A 4 84.04 -26.39 2.34
CA LYS A 4 83.28 -25.50 3.22
C LYS A 4 82.19 -24.85 2.37
N THR A 5 81.04 -24.63 3.00
CA THR A 5 80.01 -23.68 2.55
C THR A 5 79.01 -24.19 1.50
N CYS A 6 78.13 -25.14 1.85
CA CYS A 6 76.92 -25.36 1.01
C CYS A 6 75.65 -25.85 1.72
N PHE A 7 75.58 -26.00 3.05
CA PHE A 7 74.41 -26.66 3.68
C PHE A 7 73.64 -25.85 4.73
N PHE A 8 73.89 -24.54 4.85
CA PHE A 8 73.21 -23.69 5.83
C PHE A 8 72.45 -22.50 5.24
N PHE A 9 72.24 -22.48 3.91
CA PHE A 9 71.48 -21.43 3.21
C PHE A 9 70.22 -21.93 2.50
N LEU A 10 69.78 -23.18 2.75
CA LEU A 10 68.67 -23.81 2.03
C LEU A 10 67.48 -24.25 2.92
N ILE A 11 67.41 -23.81 4.18
CA ILE A 11 66.31 -24.16 5.12
C ILE A 11 65.62 -22.91 5.72
N VAL A 12 65.97 -21.69 5.29
CA VAL A 12 65.29 -20.45 5.76
C VAL A 12 64.41 -19.80 4.68
N PHE A 13 64.34 -20.34 3.46
CA PHE A 13 63.46 -19.82 2.40
C PHE A 13 62.17 -20.63 2.15
N SER A 14 61.90 -21.71 2.89
CA SER A 14 60.71 -22.56 2.67
C SER A 14 59.45 -22.14 3.44
N PHE A 15 59.45 -21.00 4.15
CA PHE A 15 58.27 -20.51 4.89
C PHE A 15 57.62 -19.24 4.33
N ILE A 16 58.04 -18.77 3.15
CA ILE A 16 57.39 -17.64 2.47
C ILE A 16 56.54 -18.21 1.33
N GLY A 17 55.28 -18.57 1.62
CA GLY A 17 54.36 -18.94 0.53
C GLY A 17 52.98 -19.43 0.90
N CYS A 18 52.75 -19.98 2.10
CA CYS A 18 51.41 -20.37 2.53
C CYS A 18 50.64 -19.12 2.97
N LYS A 19 49.93 -18.49 2.01
CA LYS A 19 48.92 -17.48 2.33
C LYS A 19 47.93 -18.09 3.30
N VAL A 20 47.72 -17.44 4.46
CA VAL A 20 46.76 -17.87 5.48
C VAL A 20 45.38 -18.00 4.83
N LYS A 21 44.73 -19.15 5.04
CA LYS A 21 43.41 -19.49 4.50
C LYS A 21 42.38 -19.53 5.61
N LEU A 22 41.13 -19.28 5.25
CA LEU A 22 39.99 -19.55 6.11
C LEU A 22 39.79 -21.07 6.21
N ASN A 23 39.45 -21.54 7.41
CA ASN A 23 39.19 -22.94 7.71
C ASN A 23 37.72 -23.07 8.10
N GLY A 24 36.91 -23.63 7.22
CA GLY A 24 35.48 -23.84 7.40
C GLY A 24 35.11 -25.21 7.95
N THR A 25 36.07 -26.02 8.41
CA THR A 25 35.76 -27.37 8.91
C THR A 25 34.86 -27.36 10.16
N SER A 26 34.97 -26.32 10.98
CA SER A 26 34.06 -26.03 12.10
C SER A 26 34.03 -24.52 12.40
N GLU A 27 33.06 -24.08 13.21
CA GLU A 27 32.94 -22.67 13.60
C GLU A 27 34.16 -22.18 14.41
N GLU A 28 34.71 -23.02 15.27
CA GLU A 28 35.89 -22.74 16.09
C GLU A 28 37.14 -22.59 15.20
N GLN A 29 37.30 -23.49 14.23
CA GLN A 29 38.41 -23.40 13.26
C GLN A 29 38.27 -22.17 12.37
N PHE A 30 37.04 -21.80 12.02
CA PHE A 30 36.76 -20.58 11.27
C PHE A 30 37.10 -19.32 12.08
N LYS A 31 36.68 -19.25 13.35
CA LYS A 31 37.02 -18.13 14.26
C LYS A 31 38.54 -17.94 14.38
N ILE A 32 39.28 -19.03 14.57
CA ILE A 32 40.74 -19.01 14.71
C ILE A 32 41.40 -18.54 13.39
N SER A 33 41.03 -19.16 12.26
CA SER A 33 41.62 -18.82 10.96
C SER A 33 41.24 -17.42 10.47
N LYS A 34 40.01 -16.96 10.70
CA LYS A 34 39.57 -15.58 10.43
C LYS A 34 40.44 -14.56 11.17
N ALA A 35 40.68 -14.77 12.47
CA ALA A 35 41.54 -13.89 13.26
C ALA A 35 42.99 -13.85 12.72
N GLN A 36 43.52 -14.99 12.27
CA GLN A 36 44.86 -15.06 11.65
C GLN A 36 44.91 -14.31 10.31
N VAL A 37 43.90 -14.47 9.46
CA VAL A 37 43.79 -13.73 8.19
C VAL A 37 43.69 -12.22 8.45
N LEU A 38 42.85 -11.79 9.40
CA LEU A 38 42.68 -10.38 9.75
C LEU A 38 43.98 -9.71 10.22
N ARG A 39 44.77 -10.38 11.07
CA ARG A 39 46.07 -9.87 11.55
C ARG A 39 47.07 -9.62 10.42
N GLY A 40 46.96 -10.37 9.33
CA GLY A 40 47.82 -10.22 8.15
C GLY A 40 47.34 -9.17 7.14
N LEU A 41 46.23 -8.48 7.40
CA LEU A 41 45.60 -7.54 6.48
C LEU A 41 45.63 -6.09 7.00
N PRO A 42 45.89 -5.10 6.13
CA PRO A 42 45.61 -3.70 6.41
C PRO A 42 44.12 -3.42 6.67
N THR A 43 43.80 -2.34 7.39
CA THR A 43 42.43 -2.01 7.85
C THR A 43 41.38 -1.93 6.74
N ASP A 44 41.73 -1.39 5.57
CA ASP A 44 40.84 -1.35 4.40
C ASP A 44 40.48 -2.75 3.90
N LYS A 45 41.47 -3.67 3.86
CA LYS A 45 41.25 -5.06 3.47
C LYS A 45 40.53 -5.88 4.53
N GLN A 46 40.69 -5.54 5.81
CA GLN A 46 39.89 -6.14 6.89
C GLN A 46 38.41 -5.81 6.71
N LYS A 47 38.06 -4.53 6.44
CA LYS A 47 36.68 -4.13 6.12
C LYS A 47 36.15 -4.88 4.89
N LYS A 48 36.94 -4.94 3.81
CA LYS A 48 36.56 -5.65 2.59
C LYS A 48 36.36 -7.17 2.82
N LEU A 49 37.15 -7.78 3.71
CA LEU A 49 36.98 -9.17 4.13
C LEU A 49 35.65 -9.38 4.86
N GLU A 50 35.29 -8.52 5.81
CA GLU A 50 34.01 -8.63 6.53
C GLU A 50 32.81 -8.51 5.57
N ILE A 51 32.86 -7.57 4.62
CA ILE A 51 31.81 -7.46 3.59
C ILE A 51 31.73 -8.73 2.74
N ALA A 52 32.87 -9.29 2.32
CA ALA A 52 32.89 -10.54 1.58
C ALA A 52 32.26 -11.70 2.36
N LEU A 53 32.50 -11.79 3.68
CA LEU A 53 31.88 -12.79 4.55
C LEU A 53 30.35 -12.63 4.62
N HIS A 54 29.85 -11.39 4.70
CA HIS A 54 28.40 -11.13 4.64
C HIS A 54 27.79 -11.56 3.31
N VAL A 55 28.49 -11.32 2.19
CA VAL A 55 28.04 -11.80 0.88
C VAL A 55 28.00 -13.33 0.80
N VAL A 56 28.91 -14.05 1.49
CA VAL A 56 28.86 -15.52 1.55
C VAL A 56 27.67 -16.04 2.37
N ASP A 57 27.27 -15.34 3.42
CA ASP A 57 26.03 -15.65 4.14
C ASP A 57 24.80 -15.48 3.22
N SER A 58 24.75 -14.37 2.45
CA SER A 58 23.71 -14.15 1.43
C SER A 58 23.69 -15.25 0.36
N TYR A 59 24.87 -15.66 -0.14
CA TYR A 59 25.01 -16.80 -1.05
C TYR A 59 24.44 -18.08 -0.44
N SER A 60 24.78 -18.39 0.81
CA SER A 60 24.39 -19.66 1.46
C SER A 60 22.87 -19.76 1.68
N LYS A 61 22.23 -18.63 1.99
CA LYS A 61 20.76 -18.53 2.06
C LYS A 61 20.11 -18.79 0.71
N LEU A 62 20.65 -18.20 -0.36
CA LEU A 62 20.14 -18.39 -1.71
C LEU A 62 20.35 -19.83 -2.21
N GLU A 63 21.57 -20.37 -2.04
CA GLU A 63 21.93 -21.73 -2.44
C GLU A 63 21.02 -22.77 -1.79
N LYS A 64 20.71 -22.60 -0.49
CA LYS A 64 19.75 -23.47 0.21
C LYS A 64 18.35 -23.36 -0.37
N LYS A 65 17.91 -22.16 -0.74
CA LYS A 65 16.57 -21.91 -1.31
C LYS A 65 16.43 -22.50 -2.71
N GLU A 66 17.36 -22.19 -3.62
CA GLU A 66 17.33 -22.65 -5.01
C GLU A 66 17.53 -24.17 -5.12
N ASN A 67 18.29 -24.75 -4.19
CA ASN A 67 18.57 -26.20 -4.16
C ASN A 67 17.97 -26.88 -2.92
N TYR A 68 16.74 -26.51 -2.54
CA TYR A 68 16.08 -27.02 -1.33
C TYR A 68 16.13 -28.55 -1.23
N GLY A 69 15.90 -29.28 -2.34
CA GLY A 69 15.97 -30.75 -2.34
C GLY A 69 17.34 -31.32 -1.93
N LYS A 70 18.44 -30.60 -2.21
CA LYS A 70 19.80 -30.98 -1.82
C LYS A 70 20.15 -30.58 -0.39
N TYR A 71 19.57 -29.49 0.12
CA TYR A 71 19.96 -28.85 1.38
C TYR A 71 18.83 -28.76 2.42
N TRP A 72 17.77 -29.56 2.29
CA TRP A 72 16.55 -29.45 3.11
C TRP A 72 16.84 -29.48 4.62
N ASP A 73 17.69 -30.42 5.07
CA ASP A 73 18.11 -30.59 6.47
C ASP A 73 19.43 -29.88 6.81
N THR A 74 20.15 -29.35 5.81
CA THR A 74 21.48 -28.78 6.02
C THR A 74 21.39 -27.37 6.62
N PRO A 75 21.99 -27.09 7.79
CA PRO A 75 21.98 -25.74 8.36
C PRO A 75 22.69 -24.73 7.46
N ILE A 76 22.18 -23.49 7.37
CA ILE A 76 22.80 -22.42 6.57
C ILE A 76 24.26 -22.18 6.98
N ASN A 77 24.55 -22.27 8.29
CA ASN A 77 25.92 -22.15 8.80
C ASN A 77 26.86 -23.20 8.20
N LYS A 78 26.38 -24.43 7.97
CA LYS A 78 27.21 -25.48 7.35
C LYS A 78 27.54 -25.14 5.89
N ILE A 79 26.55 -24.66 5.14
CA ILE A 79 26.73 -24.20 3.75
C ILE A 79 27.71 -23.00 3.70
N THR A 80 27.58 -22.09 4.66
CA THR A 80 28.46 -20.91 4.80
C THR A 80 29.89 -21.35 5.07
N LEU A 81 30.10 -22.23 6.05
CA LEU A 81 31.42 -22.75 6.39
C LEU A 81 32.07 -23.51 5.22
N ASP A 82 31.31 -24.35 4.52
CA ASP A 82 31.80 -25.07 3.34
C ASP A 82 32.16 -24.10 2.19
N ALA A 83 31.40 -23.00 2.03
CA ALA A 83 31.70 -21.95 1.07
C ALA A 83 32.92 -21.10 1.46
N LEU A 84 33.37 -21.13 2.71
CA LEU A 84 34.54 -20.39 3.19
C LEU A 84 35.82 -21.23 3.22
N ASP A 85 35.69 -22.56 3.33
CA ASP A 85 36.81 -23.44 3.57
C ASP A 85 37.89 -23.36 2.49
N ASN A 86 39.15 -23.36 2.94
CA ASN A 86 40.34 -23.37 2.10
C ASN A 86 40.49 -22.15 1.15
N LYS A 87 39.72 -21.06 1.37
CA LYS A 87 39.86 -19.80 0.61
C LYS A 87 40.83 -18.83 1.28
N THR A 88 41.71 -18.24 0.49
CA THR A 88 42.48 -17.05 0.89
C THR A 88 41.61 -15.78 0.80
N TYR A 89 42.06 -14.67 1.41
CA TYR A 89 41.41 -13.35 1.28
C TYR A 89 41.05 -12.99 -0.17
N LYS A 90 41.99 -13.14 -1.10
CA LYS A 90 41.77 -12.78 -2.52
C LYS A 90 40.72 -13.68 -3.18
N GLU A 91 40.75 -14.97 -2.88
CA GLU A 91 39.81 -15.94 -3.44
C GLU A 91 38.40 -15.74 -2.89
N LEU A 92 38.26 -15.39 -1.61
CA LEU A 92 36.98 -15.07 -1.00
C LEU A 92 36.40 -13.77 -1.57
N VAL A 93 37.21 -12.71 -1.69
CA VAL A 93 36.76 -11.46 -2.32
C VAL A 93 36.30 -11.70 -3.75
N ARG A 94 37.08 -12.43 -4.55
CA ARG A 94 36.70 -12.78 -5.92
C ARG A 94 35.41 -13.60 -5.95
N PHE A 95 35.29 -14.62 -5.10
CA PHE A 95 34.07 -15.42 -4.99
C PHE A 95 32.84 -14.55 -4.70
N ALA A 96 32.95 -13.62 -3.76
CA ALA A 96 31.86 -12.73 -3.39
C ALA A 96 31.50 -11.74 -4.52
N GLU A 97 32.49 -11.13 -5.19
CA GLU A 97 32.24 -10.23 -6.33
C GLU A 97 31.67 -10.99 -7.55
N ASP A 98 32.15 -12.20 -7.84
CA ASP A 98 31.60 -13.05 -8.91
C ASP A 98 30.15 -13.44 -8.61
N PHE A 99 29.83 -13.74 -7.35
CA PHE A 99 28.46 -13.99 -6.91
C PHE A 99 27.57 -12.76 -7.11
N LEU A 100 28.00 -11.57 -6.66
CA LEU A 100 27.23 -10.33 -6.84
C LEU A 100 26.98 -9.99 -8.31
N LYS A 101 27.96 -10.21 -9.19
CA LYS A 101 27.78 -10.05 -10.64
C LYS A 101 26.74 -11.00 -11.20
N LYS A 102 26.82 -12.29 -10.83
CA LYS A 102 25.86 -13.29 -11.26
C LYS A 102 24.44 -12.97 -10.77
N GLU A 103 24.31 -12.47 -9.55
CA GLU A 103 23.01 -12.06 -9.00
C GLU A 103 22.46 -10.82 -9.73
N ASN A 104 23.30 -9.82 -10.02
CA ASN A 104 22.89 -8.68 -10.85
C ASN A 104 22.44 -9.14 -12.26
N GLU A 105 23.14 -10.08 -12.89
CA GLU A 105 22.76 -10.64 -14.20
C GLU A 105 21.41 -11.37 -14.15
N LYS A 106 21.19 -12.23 -13.13
CA LYS A 106 19.89 -12.88 -12.91
C LYS A 106 18.77 -11.88 -12.66
N GLU A 107 19.04 -10.84 -11.86
CA GLU A 107 18.07 -9.80 -11.55
C GLU A 107 17.71 -8.98 -12.80
N ILE A 108 18.70 -8.65 -13.63
CA ILE A 108 18.51 -8.02 -14.95
C ILE A 108 17.60 -8.87 -15.83
N GLU A 109 17.89 -10.17 -15.96
CA GLU A 109 17.09 -11.09 -16.79
C GLU A 109 15.64 -11.15 -16.29
N LYS A 110 15.45 -11.29 -14.97
CA LYS A 110 14.11 -11.30 -14.35
C LYS A 110 13.34 -10.01 -14.65
N ILE A 111 13.96 -8.85 -14.45
CA ILE A 111 13.32 -7.55 -14.71
C ILE A 111 12.97 -7.39 -16.19
N GLN A 112 13.82 -7.86 -17.11
CA GLN A 112 13.56 -7.81 -18.54
C GLN A 112 12.35 -8.68 -18.95
N ILE A 113 12.23 -9.88 -18.37
CA ILE A 113 11.07 -10.75 -18.56
C ILE A 113 9.81 -10.03 -18.06
N GLU A 114 9.85 -9.48 -16.84
CA GLU A 114 8.71 -8.79 -16.23
C GLU A 114 8.27 -7.56 -17.04
N ILE A 115 9.21 -6.74 -17.53
CA ILE A 115 8.90 -5.62 -18.44
C ILE A 115 8.22 -6.11 -19.71
N SER A 116 8.70 -7.21 -20.30
CA SER A 116 8.14 -7.76 -21.54
C SER A 116 6.71 -8.27 -21.33
N GLU A 117 6.45 -8.96 -20.21
CA GLU A 117 5.11 -9.41 -19.81
C GLU A 117 4.17 -8.22 -19.56
N LEU A 118 4.63 -7.19 -18.83
CA LEU A 118 3.85 -5.98 -18.59
C LEU A 118 3.52 -5.23 -19.88
N GLN A 119 4.46 -5.13 -20.83
CA GLN A 119 4.23 -4.52 -22.13
C GLN A 119 3.18 -5.28 -22.96
N LEU A 120 3.23 -6.62 -22.94
CA LEU A 120 2.24 -7.46 -23.60
C LEU A 120 0.85 -7.26 -22.96
N ASN A 121 0.77 -7.30 -21.64
CA ASN A 121 -0.48 -7.11 -20.89
C ASN A 121 -1.05 -5.71 -21.08
N ARG A 122 -0.20 -4.68 -21.11
CA ARG A 122 -0.59 -3.31 -21.44
C ARG A 122 -1.21 -3.22 -22.83
N LYS A 123 -0.57 -3.82 -23.84
CA LYS A 123 -1.07 -3.82 -25.22
C LYS A 123 -2.42 -4.55 -25.34
N ASN A 124 -2.57 -5.67 -24.65
CA ASN A 124 -3.85 -6.40 -24.59
C ASN A 124 -4.94 -5.56 -23.92
N SER A 125 -4.61 -4.90 -22.79
CA SER A 125 -5.52 -4.02 -22.07
C SER A 125 -5.97 -2.84 -22.92
N ASP A 126 -5.05 -2.19 -23.64
CA ASP A 126 -5.33 -1.07 -24.54
C ASP A 126 -6.26 -1.47 -25.70
N SER A 127 -6.03 -2.66 -26.26
CA SER A 127 -6.91 -3.25 -27.29
C SER A 127 -8.32 -3.49 -26.74
N ILE A 128 -8.45 -4.07 -25.55
CA ILE A 128 -9.75 -4.31 -24.91
C ILE A 128 -10.46 -2.99 -24.61
N ILE A 129 -9.76 -2.00 -24.04
CA ILE A 129 -10.32 -0.67 -23.76
C ILE A 129 -10.82 -0.01 -25.04
N THR A 130 -10.07 -0.13 -26.14
CA THR A 130 -10.48 0.39 -27.45
C THR A 130 -11.79 -0.26 -27.91
N ILE A 131 -11.86 -1.59 -27.85
CA ILE A 131 -13.08 -2.35 -28.21
C ILE A 131 -14.28 -1.92 -27.35
N LEU A 132 -14.08 -1.80 -26.03
CA LEU A 132 -15.14 -1.41 -25.11
C LEU A 132 -15.59 0.05 -25.36
N ASN A 133 -14.67 0.97 -25.66
CA ASN A 133 -14.99 2.39 -25.92
C ASN A 133 -15.83 2.62 -27.19
N ASP A 134 -15.79 1.69 -28.14
CA ASP A 134 -16.69 1.70 -29.30
C ASP A 134 -18.14 1.34 -28.93
N PHE A 135 -18.33 0.71 -27.77
CA PHE A 135 -19.63 0.40 -27.20
C PHE A 135 -19.99 1.41 -26.09
N LYS A 136 -20.43 2.60 -26.49
CA LYS A 136 -20.60 3.74 -25.58
C LYS A 136 -22.04 4.26 -25.51
N PRO A 137 -22.41 4.92 -24.40
CA PRO A 137 -23.66 5.67 -24.34
C PRO A 137 -23.69 6.78 -25.38
N THR A 138 -24.86 7.00 -25.97
CA THR A 138 -25.12 8.09 -26.93
C THR A 138 -25.99 9.18 -26.36
N GLU A 139 -26.87 8.83 -25.43
CA GLU A 139 -27.70 9.79 -24.71
C GLU A 139 -27.83 9.37 -23.25
N VAL A 140 -27.74 10.36 -22.37
CA VAL A 140 -27.98 10.24 -20.94
C VAL A 140 -28.95 11.34 -20.54
N TYR A 141 -30.04 10.97 -19.87
CA TYR A 141 -31.05 11.93 -19.42
C TYR A 141 -31.81 11.41 -18.23
N ILE A 142 -32.40 12.30 -17.44
CA ILE A 142 -33.32 11.94 -16.36
C ILE A 142 -34.75 11.96 -16.91
N GLN A 143 -35.48 10.88 -16.67
CA GLN A 143 -36.90 10.77 -16.96
C GLN A 143 -37.69 10.79 -15.65
N LYS A 144 -38.65 11.71 -15.54
CA LYS A 144 -39.64 11.76 -14.46
C LYS A 144 -40.95 11.14 -14.96
N TYR A 145 -41.57 10.29 -14.13
CA TYR A 145 -42.97 9.87 -14.30
C TYR A 145 -43.79 10.43 -13.13
N LYS A 146 -45.10 10.64 -13.32
CA LYS A 146 -45.94 11.33 -12.32
C LYS A 146 -46.00 10.61 -10.96
N SER A 147 -45.78 9.30 -10.93
CA SER A 147 -45.91 8.45 -9.74
C SER A 147 -44.63 7.72 -9.36
N ASP A 148 -43.57 7.82 -10.16
CA ASP A 148 -42.38 6.99 -10.00
C ASP A 148 -41.16 7.87 -9.71
N ASP A 149 -40.20 7.29 -8.99
CA ASP A 149 -38.92 7.94 -8.73
C ASP A 149 -38.23 8.34 -10.05
N PRO A 150 -37.61 9.53 -10.11
CA PRO A 150 -36.87 9.95 -11.29
C PRO A 150 -35.79 8.92 -11.61
N SER A 151 -35.65 8.58 -12.89
CA SER A 151 -34.72 7.54 -13.33
C SER A 151 -33.73 8.10 -14.34
N LEU A 152 -32.46 7.75 -14.16
CA LEU A 152 -31.43 7.96 -15.16
C LEU A 152 -31.63 6.96 -16.29
N LYS A 153 -31.79 7.47 -17.52
CA LYS A 153 -31.95 6.69 -18.74
C LYS A 153 -30.69 6.81 -19.58
N ILE A 154 -30.21 5.68 -20.07
CA ILE A 154 -28.98 5.60 -20.87
C ILE A 154 -29.30 4.86 -22.16
N LYS A 155 -29.16 5.56 -23.29
CA LYS A 155 -29.18 4.94 -24.61
C LYS A 155 -27.77 4.52 -24.99
N ILE A 156 -27.64 3.31 -25.50
CA ILE A 156 -26.36 2.74 -25.89
C ILE A 156 -26.39 2.46 -27.38
N GLN A 157 -25.28 2.74 -28.04
CA GLN A 157 -25.08 2.40 -29.44
C GLN A 157 -23.75 1.68 -29.58
N ASN A 158 -23.74 0.63 -30.38
CA ASN A 158 -22.51 0.00 -30.82
C ASN A 158 -21.95 0.78 -32.01
N LYS A 159 -20.89 1.57 -31.81
CA LYS A 159 -20.19 2.26 -32.90
C LYS A 159 -19.11 1.41 -33.56
N GLY A 160 -18.72 0.33 -32.91
CA GLY A 160 -17.73 -0.61 -33.40
C GLY A 160 -18.32 -1.67 -34.30
N ASP A 161 -17.47 -2.57 -34.77
CA ASP A 161 -17.84 -3.70 -35.62
C ASP A 161 -18.13 -4.97 -34.79
N LEU A 162 -18.50 -4.80 -33.52
CA LEU A 162 -18.88 -5.91 -32.64
C LEU A 162 -20.21 -6.50 -33.10
N THR A 163 -20.24 -7.79 -33.43
CA THR A 163 -21.46 -8.50 -33.83
C THR A 163 -21.77 -9.65 -32.88
N GLY A 164 -23.05 -9.87 -32.58
CA GLY A 164 -23.46 -10.98 -31.71
C GLY A 164 -23.18 -10.76 -30.23
N ILE A 165 -23.31 -9.53 -29.73
CA ILE A 165 -23.26 -9.23 -28.29
C ILE A 165 -24.45 -9.91 -27.59
N THR A 166 -24.19 -10.78 -26.61
CA THR A 166 -25.21 -11.52 -25.85
C THR A 166 -25.41 -10.95 -24.45
N SER A 167 -24.39 -10.29 -23.90
CA SER A 167 -24.39 -9.66 -22.59
C SER A 167 -23.48 -8.44 -22.57
N PHE A 168 -23.85 -7.43 -21.79
CA PHE A 168 -22.99 -6.27 -21.54
C PHE A 168 -23.29 -5.64 -20.19
N MET A 169 -22.30 -4.95 -19.63
CA MET A 169 -22.39 -4.23 -18.35
C MET A 169 -21.66 -2.90 -18.45
N PHE A 170 -22.18 -1.90 -17.76
CA PHE A 170 -21.59 -0.59 -17.59
C PHE A 170 -21.48 -0.24 -16.12
N ASP A 171 -20.38 0.41 -15.76
CA ASP A 171 -20.22 1.11 -14.50
C ASP A 171 -20.64 2.56 -14.68
N ILE A 172 -21.67 2.97 -13.93
CA ILE A 172 -22.25 4.31 -14.00
C ILE A 172 -21.89 5.03 -12.71
N LYS A 173 -21.03 6.05 -12.82
CA LYS A 173 -20.63 6.93 -11.73
C LYS A 173 -21.29 8.29 -11.91
N ILE A 174 -22.10 8.69 -10.94
CA ILE A 174 -22.73 10.02 -10.88
C ILE A 174 -21.89 10.88 -9.93
N TYR A 175 -21.52 12.07 -10.38
CA TYR A 175 -20.70 13.03 -9.66
C TYR A 175 -21.52 14.26 -9.31
N SER A 176 -21.26 14.83 -8.13
CA SER A 176 -21.57 16.23 -7.84
C SER A 176 -20.48 17.11 -8.46
N ILE A 177 -20.86 18.05 -9.31
CA ILE A 177 -19.91 18.98 -9.96
C ILE A 177 -19.32 19.92 -8.90
N SER A 178 -20.15 20.48 -8.03
CA SER A 178 -19.79 21.44 -7.00
C SER A 178 -18.89 20.85 -5.92
N GLN A 179 -19.08 19.56 -5.60
CA GLN A 179 -18.28 18.84 -4.61
C GLN A 179 -17.12 18.07 -5.25
N ASN A 180 -17.04 18.04 -6.59
CA ASN A 180 -16.02 17.33 -7.36
C ASN A 180 -15.78 15.87 -6.88
N ARG A 181 -16.85 15.12 -6.64
CA ARG A 181 -16.76 13.73 -6.15
C ARG A 181 -17.91 12.88 -6.65
N ILE A 182 -17.71 11.56 -6.59
CA ILE A 182 -18.75 10.56 -6.89
C ILE A 182 -19.76 10.59 -5.74
N ILE A 183 -21.05 10.63 -6.09
CA ILE A 183 -22.17 10.62 -5.15
C ILE A 183 -23.07 9.38 -5.30
N GLU A 184 -22.95 8.65 -6.42
CA GLU A 184 -23.58 7.35 -6.62
C GLU A 184 -22.79 6.52 -7.65
N HIS A 185 -22.73 5.21 -7.44
CA HIS A 185 -22.08 4.25 -8.34
C HIS A 185 -22.96 3.01 -8.52
N VAL A 186 -23.30 2.69 -9.77
CA VAL A 186 -24.18 1.56 -10.10
C VAL A 186 -23.60 0.77 -11.27
N GLY A 187 -23.48 -0.55 -11.09
CA GLY A 187 -23.26 -1.49 -12.20
C GLY A 187 -24.58 -1.86 -12.86
N LEU A 188 -24.72 -1.59 -14.15
CA LEU A 188 -25.97 -1.84 -14.88
C LEU A 188 -25.70 -2.49 -16.24
N GLY A 189 -26.45 -3.53 -16.55
CA GLY A 189 -26.24 -4.30 -17.75
C GLY A 189 -27.46 -5.08 -18.18
N ARG A 190 -27.29 -5.86 -19.24
CA ARG A 190 -28.26 -6.88 -19.66
C ARG A 190 -27.52 -8.15 -20.03
N SER A 191 -28.12 -9.28 -19.71
CA SER A 191 -27.67 -10.62 -20.09
C SER A 191 -28.77 -11.34 -20.89
N ASN A 192 -28.42 -12.47 -21.50
CA ASN A 192 -29.35 -13.35 -22.20
C ASN A 192 -30.16 -12.64 -23.29
N LEU A 193 -29.50 -11.78 -24.09
CA LEU A 193 -30.09 -11.17 -25.27
C LEU A 193 -30.21 -12.21 -26.39
N SER A 194 -31.11 -13.18 -26.23
CA SER A 194 -31.36 -14.23 -27.21
C SER A 194 -31.63 -13.62 -28.59
N GLY A 195 -30.69 -13.76 -29.52
CA GLY A 195 -30.86 -13.38 -30.92
C GLY A 195 -30.74 -11.88 -31.23
N ILE A 196 -30.31 -11.02 -30.31
CA ILE A 196 -30.10 -9.60 -30.61
C ILE A 196 -28.66 -9.39 -31.13
N SER A 197 -28.37 -9.83 -32.35
CA SER A 197 -27.17 -9.37 -33.05
C SER A 197 -27.41 -7.94 -33.53
N LYS A 198 -27.02 -6.96 -32.71
CA LYS A 198 -26.96 -5.56 -33.11
C LYS A 198 -25.60 -5.32 -33.75
N GLY A 199 -25.60 -4.98 -35.03
CA GLY A 199 -24.41 -4.64 -35.78
C GLY A 199 -23.90 -3.24 -35.45
N LYS A 200 -23.02 -2.73 -36.31
CA LYS A 200 -22.56 -1.35 -36.25
C LYS A 200 -23.74 -0.38 -36.34
N ASP A 201 -23.68 0.68 -35.54
CA ASP A 201 -24.67 1.75 -35.40
C ASP A 201 -26.04 1.33 -34.85
N ASP A 202 -26.22 0.08 -34.45
CA ASP A 202 -27.47 -0.38 -33.85
C ASP A 202 -27.60 0.06 -32.38
N TYR A 203 -28.81 0.47 -32.01
CA TYR A 203 -29.15 0.91 -30.65
C TYR A 203 -29.54 -0.26 -29.76
N PHE A 204 -28.95 -0.37 -28.58
CA PHE A 204 -29.37 -1.37 -27.59
C PHE A 204 -30.56 -0.88 -26.75
N PRO A 205 -31.27 -1.79 -26.05
CA PRO A 205 -32.34 -1.40 -25.14
C PRO A 205 -31.84 -0.35 -24.14
N THR A 206 -32.66 0.68 -23.90
CA THR A 206 -32.35 1.72 -22.93
C THR A 206 -32.17 1.10 -21.54
N LEU A 207 -31.04 1.41 -20.91
CA LEU A 207 -30.83 1.08 -19.51
C LEU A 207 -31.49 2.14 -18.62
N SER A 208 -31.93 1.71 -17.45
CA SER A 208 -32.60 2.57 -16.49
C SER A 208 -32.14 2.23 -15.08
N THR A 209 -31.77 3.23 -14.30
CA THR A 209 -31.62 3.11 -12.84
C THR A 209 -32.40 4.22 -12.16
N THR A 210 -32.99 3.92 -11.00
CA THR A 210 -33.67 4.93 -10.17
C THR A 210 -32.65 5.86 -9.52
N LEU A 211 -33.02 7.11 -9.30
CA LEU A 211 -32.24 8.10 -8.53
C LEU A 211 -32.76 8.24 -7.09
N ALA A 212 -33.55 7.28 -6.60
CA ALA A 212 -34.19 7.31 -5.29
C ALA A 212 -33.20 7.56 -4.12
N LEU A 213 -31.98 7.04 -4.19
CA LEU A 213 -30.97 7.27 -3.15
C LEU A 213 -30.47 8.70 -3.18
N LEU A 214 -30.16 9.26 -4.35
CA LEU A 214 -29.73 10.66 -4.48
C LEU A 214 -30.84 11.64 -4.07
N THR A 215 -32.09 11.38 -4.45
CA THR A 215 -33.22 12.24 -4.05
C THR A 215 -33.49 12.21 -2.55
N ARG A 216 -33.23 11.09 -1.87
CA ARG A 216 -33.26 11.02 -0.39
C ARG A 216 -32.16 11.85 0.27
N ARG A 217 -30.99 11.96 -0.36
CA ARG A 217 -29.81 12.65 0.19
C ARG A 217 -29.73 14.14 -0.18
N SER A 218 -30.54 14.60 -1.15
CA SER A 218 -30.57 15.99 -1.59
C SER A 218 -31.98 16.56 -1.71
N LYS A 219 -32.34 17.43 -0.76
CA LYS A 219 -33.60 18.20 -0.81
C LYS A 219 -33.63 19.20 -1.97
N ARG A 220 -32.47 19.78 -2.32
CA ARG A 220 -32.34 20.71 -3.45
C ARG A 220 -32.60 20.00 -4.76
N LEU A 221 -31.98 18.84 -5.00
CA LEU A 221 -32.17 18.04 -6.20
C LEU A 221 -33.65 17.67 -6.38
N VAL A 222 -34.32 17.22 -5.31
CA VAL A 222 -35.77 16.95 -5.35
C VAL A 222 -36.56 18.15 -5.85
N LYS A 223 -36.37 19.32 -5.22
CA LYS A 223 -37.08 20.55 -5.61
C LYS A 223 -36.78 20.97 -7.04
N GLN A 224 -35.53 20.86 -7.49
CA GLN A 224 -35.15 21.17 -8.87
C GLN A 224 -35.82 20.21 -9.86
N LEU A 225 -35.81 18.90 -9.58
CA LEU A 225 -36.42 17.89 -10.44
C LEU A 225 -37.95 18.02 -10.51
N GLU A 226 -38.61 18.43 -9.42
CA GLU A 226 -40.06 18.71 -9.41
C GLU A 226 -40.43 19.84 -10.37
N GLN A 227 -39.63 20.90 -10.41
CA GLN A 227 -39.86 22.10 -11.22
C GLN A 227 -39.43 21.95 -12.69
N ALA A 228 -38.60 20.96 -12.99
CA ALA A 228 -38.09 20.75 -14.34
C ALA A 228 -39.07 20.02 -15.28
N GLU A 229 -39.01 20.39 -16.56
CA GLU A 229 -39.66 19.65 -17.65
C GLU A 229 -38.88 18.36 -17.96
N SER A 230 -39.60 17.27 -18.23
CA SER A 230 -39.01 15.95 -18.52
C SER A 230 -39.12 15.63 -20.02
N PRO A 231 -38.11 15.02 -20.66
CA PRO A 231 -36.85 14.53 -20.09
C PRO A 231 -35.79 15.62 -19.88
N ILE A 232 -35.03 15.50 -18.79
CA ILE A 232 -33.95 16.42 -18.43
C ILE A 232 -32.65 15.92 -19.07
N LYS A 233 -32.18 16.61 -20.11
CA LYS A 233 -30.95 16.25 -20.83
C LYS A 233 -29.71 16.96 -20.31
N ASN A 234 -29.85 18.20 -19.81
CA ASN A 234 -28.74 18.93 -19.22
C ASN A 234 -28.65 18.63 -17.72
N LEU A 235 -27.80 17.67 -17.36
CA LEU A 235 -27.63 17.23 -15.97
C LEU A 235 -26.83 18.24 -15.14
N SER A 236 -26.02 19.09 -15.78
CA SER A 236 -25.18 20.07 -15.09
C SER A 236 -25.99 21.14 -14.35
N ASP A 237 -27.19 21.46 -14.83
CA ASP A 237 -28.14 22.38 -14.16
C ASP A 237 -28.58 21.87 -12.77
N PHE A 238 -28.38 20.57 -12.51
CA PHE A 238 -28.74 19.88 -11.28
C PHE A 238 -27.52 19.53 -10.43
N ASP A 239 -26.34 20.08 -10.78
CA ASP A 239 -25.05 19.74 -10.17
C ASP A 239 -24.58 18.30 -10.48
N LEU A 240 -25.07 17.68 -11.56
CA LEU A 240 -24.79 16.28 -11.86
C LEU A 240 -23.91 16.13 -13.12
N TYR A 241 -22.86 15.33 -12.99
CA TYR A 241 -22.09 14.79 -14.12
C TYR A 241 -22.14 13.26 -14.08
N VAL A 242 -22.31 12.60 -15.22
CA VAL A 242 -22.41 11.14 -15.28
C VAL A 242 -21.29 10.60 -16.15
N LYS A 243 -20.43 9.78 -15.55
CA LYS A 243 -19.42 8.99 -16.27
C LYS A 243 -19.94 7.57 -16.39
N ILE A 244 -19.97 7.06 -17.61
CA ILE A 244 -20.44 5.71 -17.91
C ILE A 244 -19.30 4.99 -18.61
N THR A 245 -18.82 3.91 -18.02
CA THR A 245 -17.72 3.12 -18.55
C THR A 245 -18.23 1.71 -18.84
N PRO A 246 -18.07 1.18 -20.07
CA PRO A 246 -18.34 -0.22 -20.35
C PRO A 246 -17.40 -1.10 -19.52
N SER A 247 -17.96 -1.97 -18.68
CA SER A 247 -17.20 -2.83 -17.78
C SER A 247 -17.06 -4.26 -18.30
N LYS A 248 -18.04 -4.74 -19.06
CA LYS A 248 -18.00 -6.08 -19.67
C LYS A 248 -18.81 -6.14 -20.97
N ILE A 249 -18.33 -6.89 -21.96
CA ILE A 249 -19.09 -7.37 -23.12
C ILE A 249 -18.85 -8.87 -23.29
N GLU A 250 -19.90 -9.62 -23.60
CA GLU A 250 -19.85 -11.04 -23.94
C GLU A 250 -20.49 -11.28 -25.30
N MET A 251 -19.84 -12.12 -26.11
CA MET A 251 -20.19 -12.40 -27.49
C MET A 251 -20.78 -13.81 -27.62
N LEU A 252 -21.57 -14.04 -28.67
CA LEU A 252 -22.21 -15.33 -28.96
C LEU A 252 -21.21 -16.48 -29.14
N ASN A 253 -20.01 -16.17 -29.64
CA ASN A 253 -18.93 -17.15 -29.80
C ASN A 253 -18.17 -17.48 -28.49
N GLY A 254 -18.62 -16.92 -27.35
CA GLY A 254 -17.99 -17.10 -26.03
C GLY A 254 -16.83 -16.13 -25.74
N THR A 255 -16.48 -15.23 -26.69
CA THR A 255 -15.46 -14.20 -26.44
C THR A 255 -15.97 -13.22 -25.41
N ARG A 256 -15.12 -12.89 -24.43
CA ARG A 256 -15.42 -11.96 -23.35
C ARG A 256 -14.38 -10.84 -23.32
N TYR A 257 -14.87 -9.61 -23.24
CA TYR A 257 -14.08 -8.41 -23.05
C TYR A 257 -14.44 -7.81 -21.69
N ASP A 258 -13.55 -7.96 -20.71
CA ASP A 258 -13.69 -7.32 -19.41
C ASP A 258 -12.79 -6.09 -19.35
N TYR A 259 -13.30 -5.00 -18.78
CA TYR A 259 -12.47 -3.82 -18.56
C TYR A 259 -11.27 -4.22 -17.69
N PRO A 260 -10.02 -3.92 -18.11
CA PRO A 260 -8.84 -4.33 -17.36
C PRO A 260 -8.85 -3.78 -15.93
N TYR A 261 -8.53 -4.62 -14.96
CA TYR A 261 -8.41 -4.21 -13.55
C TYR A 261 -7.33 -3.16 -13.32
N LYS A 262 -6.30 -3.17 -14.18
CA LYS A 262 -5.17 -2.25 -14.12
C LYS A 262 -5.24 -1.27 -15.28
N SER A 263 -5.15 0.01 -14.97
CA SER A 263 -5.13 1.09 -15.95
C SER A 263 -3.83 1.12 -16.76
N ILE A 264 -3.90 1.73 -17.94
CA ILE A 264 -2.71 1.94 -18.78
C ILE A 264 -1.63 2.75 -18.06
N SER A 265 -2.02 3.74 -17.26
CA SER A 265 -1.08 4.55 -16.48
C SER A 265 -0.35 3.73 -15.41
N GLU A 266 -1.03 2.77 -14.76
CA GLU A 266 -0.39 1.88 -13.79
C GLU A 266 0.62 0.95 -14.46
N TYR A 267 0.31 0.41 -15.65
CA TYR A 267 1.29 -0.32 -16.45
C TYR A 267 2.51 0.56 -16.81
N ASP A 268 2.28 1.79 -17.27
CA ASP A 268 3.34 2.72 -17.64
C ASP A 268 4.24 3.08 -16.45
N ASN A 269 3.65 3.29 -15.26
CA ASN A 269 4.39 3.60 -14.05
C ASN A 269 5.26 2.42 -13.59
N GLU A 270 4.72 1.20 -13.58
CA GLU A 270 5.49 0.01 -13.20
C GLU A 270 6.60 -0.31 -14.20
N ILE A 271 6.32 -0.21 -15.51
CA ILE A 271 7.33 -0.39 -16.56
C ILE A 271 8.46 0.63 -16.36
N LYS A 272 8.13 1.90 -16.11
CA LYS A 272 9.12 2.95 -15.86
C LYS A 272 9.94 2.70 -14.59
N ALA A 273 9.30 2.27 -13.51
CA ALA A 273 10.00 1.92 -12.26
C ALA A 273 10.99 0.76 -12.47
N LEU A 274 10.57 -0.29 -13.18
CA LEU A 274 11.42 -1.42 -13.53
C LEU A 274 12.55 -1.02 -14.49
N GLN A 275 12.29 -0.14 -15.46
CA GLN A 275 13.32 0.42 -16.35
C GLN A 275 14.37 1.22 -15.57
N ASN A 276 13.93 2.08 -14.64
CA ASN A 276 14.85 2.83 -13.78
C ASN A 276 15.69 1.87 -12.90
N ARG A 277 15.07 0.84 -12.32
CA ARG A 277 15.79 -0.19 -11.54
C ARG A 277 16.77 -0.96 -12.42
N LEU A 278 16.40 -1.29 -13.65
CA LEU A 278 17.26 -1.96 -14.61
C LEU A 278 18.48 -1.11 -14.96
N GLU A 279 18.31 0.20 -15.18
CA GLU A 279 19.41 1.14 -15.41
C GLU A 279 20.33 1.24 -14.19
N GLN A 280 19.75 1.32 -12.98
CA GLN A 280 20.53 1.31 -11.75
C GLN A 280 21.36 0.04 -11.62
N ILE A 281 20.79 -1.16 -11.81
CA ILE A 281 21.53 -2.42 -11.68
C ILE A 281 22.61 -2.55 -12.76
N LYS A 282 22.32 -2.14 -14.00
CA LYS A 282 23.30 -2.13 -15.10
C LYS A 282 24.47 -1.17 -14.87
N SER A 283 24.28 -0.14 -14.06
CA SER A 283 25.36 0.79 -13.68
C SER A 283 26.29 0.24 -12.59
N LEU A 284 25.95 -0.91 -11.98
CA LEU A 284 26.74 -1.54 -10.94
C LEU A 284 27.74 -2.52 -11.52
N ASP A 285 28.97 -2.45 -11.04
CA ASP A 285 30.05 -3.37 -11.40
C ASP A 285 29.98 -4.72 -10.65
N GLY A 286 29.05 -4.85 -9.69
CA GLY A 286 28.89 -6.05 -8.87
C GLY A 286 30.01 -6.21 -7.85
N THR A 287 30.44 -5.10 -7.24
CA THR A 287 31.58 -5.07 -6.31
C THR A 287 31.14 -5.04 -4.85
N LEU A 288 32.05 -5.45 -3.95
CA LEU A 288 31.80 -5.38 -2.49
C LEU A 288 31.56 -3.95 -1.99
N ASN A 289 32.12 -2.94 -2.66
CA ASN A 289 31.91 -1.55 -2.27
C ASN A 289 30.46 -1.09 -2.54
N GLU A 290 29.84 -1.60 -3.60
CA GLU A 290 28.45 -1.30 -3.96
C GLU A 290 27.45 -2.06 -3.08
N TYR A 291 27.79 -3.28 -2.65
CA TYR A 291 26.95 -4.09 -1.76
C TYR A 291 26.62 -3.35 -0.45
N VAL A 292 27.61 -2.66 0.13
CA VAL A 292 27.42 -1.86 1.36
C VAL A 292 26.46 -0.69 1.14
N LEU A 293 26.47 -0.07 -0.04
CA LEU A 293 25.56 1.03 -0.37
C LEU A 293 24.11 0.55 -0.51
N LYS A 294 23.89 -0.67 -1.03
CA LYS A 294 22.54 -1.28 -1.14
C LYS A 294 21.93 -1.63 0.23
N GLU A 295 22.69 -2.24 1.15
CA GLU A 295 22.17 -2.62 2.49
C GLU A 295 21.80 -1.41 3.37
N VAL A 296 22.48 -0.27 3.19
CA VAL A 296 22.18 0.97 3.92
C VAL A 296 20.89 1.63 3.39
N ASN A 297 20.60 1.49 2.10
CA ASN A 297 19.38 2.00 1.50
C ASN A 297 18.17 1.09 1.76
N SER A 298 18.33 -0.24 1.73
CA SER A 298 17.21 -1.19 1.97
C SER A 298 16.68 -1.20 3.41
N LYS A 299 17.50 -0.80 4.39
CA LYS A 299 17.06 -0.61 5.80
C LYS A 299 16.31 0.71 6.03
N LYS A 300 16.28 1.63 5.06
CA LYS A 300 15.53 2.89 5.15
C LYS A 300 14.11 2.80 4.58
N GLU A 301 13.71 1.70 3.95
CA GLU A 301 12.63 1.71 2.95
C GLU A 301 11.31 1.04 3.35
N ILE A 302 11.05 0.70 4.62
CA ILE A 302 9.78 0.04 5.02
C ILE A 302 8.97 0.80 6.09
N ALA A 303 9.42 1.94 6.58
CA ALA A 303 8.66 2.69 7.60
C ALA A 303 7.78 3.83 7.04
N TYR A 304 7.86 4.12 5.74
CA TYR A 304 7.26 5.32 5.17
C TYR A 304 6.82 5.05 3.74
N ASN A 305 5.53 5.20 3.45
CA ASN A 305 5.04 5.03 2.08
C ASN A 305 5.23 6.35 1.32
N GLU A 306 6.38 6.49 0.65
CA GLU A 306 6.79 7.70 -0.06
C GLU A 306 5.74 8.18 -1.09
N GLU A 307 4.85 7.29 -1.53
CA GLU A 307 3.71 7.61 -2.40
C GLU A 307 2.81 8.72 -1.82
N TYR A 308 2.62 8.76 -0.50
CA TYR A 308 1.75 9.76 0.13
C TYR A 308 2.46 11.09 0.43
N LEU A 309 3.80 11.15 0.46
CA LEU A 309 4.55 12.38 0.82
C LEU A 309 4.06 13.62 0.09
N PRO A 310 4.01 13.63 -1.26
CA PRO A 310 3.64 14.83 -1.99
C PRO A 310 2.21 15.26 -1.67
N ILE A 311 1.30 14.29 -1.46
CA ILE A 311 -0.11 14.53 -1.17
C ILE A 311 -0.27 15.12 0.24
N LEU A 312 0.48 14.60 1.23
CA LEU A 312 0.46 15.09 2.60
C LEU A 312 1.02 16.52 2.70
N GLU A 313 2.10 16.81 1.96
CA GLU A 313 2.67 18.16 1.88
C GLU A 313 1.68 19.17 1.28
N GLU A 314 0.98 18.80 0.21
CA GLU A 314 -0.04 19.63 -0.42
C GLU A 314 -1.21 19.91 0.53
N ILE A 315 -1.75 18.88 1.19
CA ILE A 315 -2.84 19.01 2.17
C ILE A 315 -2.46 19.98 3.30
N ARG A 316 -1.24 19.86 3.83
CA ARG A 316 -0.76 20.69 4.95
C ARG A 316 -0.46 22.13 4.57
N ALA A 317 -0.18 22.40 3.29
CA ALA A 317 0.00 23.77 2.81
C ALA A 317 -1.31 24.58 2.83
N GLU A 318 -2.46 23.90 2.73
CA GLU A 318 -3.77 24.52 2.80
C GLU A 318 -4.17 24.81 4.26
N ASN A 319 -3.81 26.00 4.74
CA ASN A 319 -4.15 26.49 6.07
C ASN A 319 -5.67 26.47 6.33
N ASN A 320 -6.15 25.52 7.15
CA ASN A 320 -7.54 25.48 7.62
C ASN A 320 -7.59 25.63 9.14
N ARG A 321 -7.72 26.88 9.61
CA ARG A 321 -8.09 27.15 11.01
C ARG A 321 -9.60 27.07 11.13
N SER A 322 -10.09 25.93 11.62
CA SER A 322 -11.49 25.75 11.98
C SER A 322 -11.76 26.35 13.37
N ASN A 323 -12.94 26.94 13.54
CA ASN A 323 -13.45 27.33 14.84
C ASN A 323 -13.67 26.05 15.67
N THR A 324 -12.98 25.94 16.79
CA THR A 324 -13.07 24.81 17.71
C THR A 324 -13.88 25.16 18.95
N SER A 325 -14.54 24.14 19.50
CA SER A 325 -15.21 24.19 20.80
C SER A 325 -14.44 23.31 21.79
N ALA A 326 -14.13 23.84 22.96
CA ALA A 326 -13.49 23.08 24.02
C ALA A 326 -14.52 22.27 24.80
N LEU A 327 -14.25 21.00 25.00
CA LEU A 327 -15.03 20.10 25.83
C LEU A 327 -14.16 19.55 26.96
N LYS A 328 -14.69 19.59 28.17
CA LYS A 328 -14.04 18.98 29.33
C LYS A 328 -14.43 17.50 29.43
N VAL A 329 -13.46 16.62 29.17
CA VAL A 329 -13.66 15.15 29.17
C VAL A 329 -13.23 14.54 30.51
N SER A 330 -12.25 15.15 31.18
CA SER A 330 -11.86 14.78 32.54
C SER A 330 -11.43 16.01 33.34
N LYS A 331 -11.08 15.83 34.61
CA LYS A 331 -10.54 16.92 35.43
C LYS A 331 -9.27 17.53 34.83
N ASP A 332 -8.48 16.70 34.15
CA ASP A 332 -7.13 17.04 33.70
C ASP A 332 -7.04 17.17 32.17
N LEU A 333 -8.12 16.87 31.43
CA LEU A 333 -8.13 16.93 29.98
C LEU A 333 -9.34 17.70 29.44
N SER A 334 -9.05 18.73 28.65
CA SER A 334 -10.00 19.41 27.79
C SER A 334 -9.63 19.17 26.34
N ILE A 335 -10.57 18.70 25.55
CA ILE A 335 -10.38 18.40 24.13
C ILE A 335 -11.11 19.44 23.30
N ASN A 336 -10.39 20.05 22.38
CA ASN A 336 -10.99 20.90 21.36
C ASN A 336 -11.51 20.02 20.23
N PHE A 337 -12.73 20.24 19.78
CA PHE A 337 -13.26 19.64 18.56
C PHE A 337 -13.64 20.72 17.55
N PRO A 338 -13.53 20.47 16.23
CA PRO A 338 -14.18 21.30 15.23
C PRO A 338 -15.66 21.51 15.58
N SER A 339 -16.17 22.72 15.39
CA SER A 339 -17.59 23.06 15.66
C SER A 339 -18.61 22.18 14.91
N LYS A 340 -18.20 21.48 13.85
CA LYS A 340 -19.03 20.51 13.14
C LYS A 340 -19.20 19.16 13.86
N TYR A 341 -18.34 18.85 14.83
CA TYR A 341 -18.41 17.61 15.59
C TYR A 341 -19.27 17.77 16.83
N GLU A 342 -20.18 16.81 17.05
CA GLU A 342 -20.97 16.70 18.27
C GLU A 342 -20.64 15.40 19.01
N ILE A 343 -20.89 15.42 20.33
CA ILE A 343 -20.81 14.23 21.17
C ILE A 343 -22.20 13.74 21.50
N ILE A 344 -22.45 12.48 21.17
CA ILE A 344 -23.81 11.93 21.14
C ILE A 344 -24.09 11.03 22.35
N LYS A 345 -23.10 10.31 22.89
CA LYS A 345 -23.33 9.33 23.98
C LYS A 345 -22.06 9.10 24.82
N GLU A 346 -22.23 8.98 26.13
CA GLU A 346 -21.17 8.60 27.11
C GLU A 346 -21.01 7.08 27.30
N LYS A 347 -21.81 6.25 26.62
CA LYS A 347 -21.61 4.79 26.54
C LYS A 347 -22.31 4.19 25.31
N SER A 348 -21.54 3.66 24.35
CA SER A 348 -22.10 2.97 23.17
C SER A 348 -22.66 1.59 23.53
N GLU A 349 -23.66 1.13 22.78
CA GLU A 349 -24.12 -0.29 22.78
C GLU A 349 -23.45 -1.09 21.63
N GLU A 350 -22.66 -0.42 20.79
CA GLU A 350 -21.96 -1.03 19.67
C GLU A 350 -20.62 -1.60 20.14
N TYR A 351 -20.29 -2.80 19.65
CA TYR A 351 -19.05 -3.52 19.97
C TYR A 351 -17.84 -2.73 19.50
N TYR A 352 -17.02 -2.27 20.45
CA TYR A 352 -15.75 -1.62 20.14
C TYR A 352 -14.69 -2.18 21.09
N SER A 353 -13.65 -2.80 20.54
CA SER A 353 -12.48 -3.21 21.33
C SER A 353 -11.20 -2.81 20.63
N VAL A 354 -10.36 -2.04 21.33
CA VAL A 354 -9.02 -1.68 20.85
C VAL A 354 -7.99 -2.24 21.81
N ASN A 355 -7.23 -3.22 21.31
CA ASN A 355 -6.10 -3.80 22.02
C ASN A 355 -4.82 -3.08 21.58
N LEU A 356 -4.25 -2.24 22.44
CA LEU A 356 -3.00 -1.55 22.15
C LEU A 356 -1.78 -2.43 22.50
N CYS A 357 -1.90 -3.30 23.50
CA CYS A 357 -0.87 -4.24 23.90
C CYS A 357 -1.47 -5.49 24.58
N ASN A 358 -0.63 -6.36 25.13
CA ASN A 358 -1.11 -7.57 25.82
C ASN A 358 -1.80 -7.25 27.16
N ASP A 359 -1.55 -6.04 27.70
CA ASP A 359 -1.95 -5.64 29.05
C ASP A 359 -2.88 -4.40 29.04
N LEU A 360 -3.18 -3.80 27.87
CA LEU A 360 -4.07 -2.65 27.73
C LEU A 360 -5.09 -2.89 26.62
N SER A 361 -6.35 -3.01 27.02
CA SER A 361 -7.51 -3.14 26.15
C SER A 361 -8.56 -2.11 26.52
N PHE A 362 -9.10 -1.41 25.53
CA PHE A 362 -10.30 -0.60 25.68
C PHE A 362 -11.49 -1.44 25.25
N ASP A 363 -12.02 -2.24 26.17
CA ASP A 363 -13.16 -3.13 25.95
C ASP A 363 -14.45 -2.49 26.51
N ILE A 364 -15.54 -2.48 25.75
CA ILE A 364 -16.86 -2.01 26.21
C ILE A 364 -17.39 -2.77 27.43
N TYR A 365 -16.86 -3.97 27.70
CA TYR A 365 -17.17 -4.75 28.89
C TYR A 365 -16.40 -4.31 30.14
N ASP A 366 -15.40 -3.45 30.00
CA ASP A 366 -14.71 -2.84 31.12
C ASP A 366 -15.63 -1.80 31.79
N GLU A 367 -15.92 -2.02 33.07
CA GLU A 367 -16.82 -1.14 33.84
C GLU A 367 -16.21 0.24 34.09
N ASP A 368 -14.88 0.36 34.06
CA ASP A 368 -14.13 1.60 34.24
C ASP A 368 -13.90 2.37 32.93
N LEU A 369 -14.32 1.80 31.79
CA LEU A 369 -14.25 2.48 30.49
C LEU A 369 -15.37 3.52 30.35
N ILE A 370 -14.97 4.77 30.11
CA ILE A 370 -15.84 5.84 29.64
C ILE A 370 -15.60 6.04 28.15
N GLN A 371 -16.67 6.08 27.35
CA GLN A 371 -16.55 6.27 25.91
C GLN A 371 -17.40 7.44 25.43
N TYR A 372 -16.78 8.37 24.71
CA TYR A 372 -17.46 9.50 24.09
C TYR A 372 -17.54 9.27 22.57
N GLN A 373 -18.75 9.10 22.03
CA GLN A 373 -18.96 9.05 20.59
C GLN A 373 -18.85 10.44 19.97
N ILE A 374 -18.09 10.56 18.89
CA ILE A 374 -17.86 11.81 18.16
C ILE A 374 -18.41 11.62 16.75
N LYS A 375 -19.30 12.51 16.29
CA LYS A 375 -19.83 12.47 14.92
C LYS A 375 -19.85 13.85 14.28
N ASP A 376 -19.50 13.91 13.01
CA ASP A 376 -19.74 15.09 12.19
C ASP A 376 -21.25 15.26 11.94
N THR A 377 -21.75 16.44 12.27
CA THR A 377 -23.16 16.78 12.18
C THR A 377 -23.46 17.73 11.04
N LEU A 378 -22.43 18.25 10.38
CA LEU A 378 -22.60 19.15 9.25
C LEU A 378 -23.43 18.46 8.17
N TYR A 379 -24.52 19.08 7.77
CA TYR A 379 -25.23 18.62 6.59
C TYR A 379 -24.41 19.00 5.36
N VAL A 380 -23.96 17.97 4.66
CA VAL A 380 -23.35 18.09 3.35
C VAL A 380 -24.27 17.37 2.37
N GLU A 381 -24.57 18.04 1.27
CA GLU A 381 -25.48 17.50 0.28
C GLU A 381 -24.92 16.19 -0.30
N PHE A 382 -25.79 15.20 -0.55
CA PHE A 382 -25.45 13.86 -1.03
C PHE A 382 -24.74 12.92 -0.04
N ASP A 383 -24.34 13.40 1.14
CA ASP A 383 -23.77 12.54 2.19
C ASP A 383 -24.81 11.71 2.93
N GLN A 384 -24.46 10.45 3.18
CA GLN A 384 -25.08 9.63 4.20
C GLN A 384 -24.46 9.89 5.57
N ILE A 385 -25.13 9.44 6.62
CA ILE A 385 -24.58 9.46 7.99
C ILE A 385 -23.26 8.69 8.04
N ASP A 386 -23.14 7.60 7.28
CA ASP A 386 -21.95 6.74 7.29
C ASP A 386 -20.76 7.37 6.53
N ASP A 387 -21.03 8.30 5.59
CA ASP A 387 -20.01 9.02 4.82
C ASP A 387 -19.30 10.09 5.67
N LYS A 388 -19.84 10.38 6.85
CA LYS A 388 -19.36 11.43 7.74
C LYS A 388 -18.23 10.94 8.63
N ALA A 389 -17.32 11.86 8.94
CA ALA A 389 -16.29 11.62 9.95
C ALA A 389 -16.95 11.22 11.28
N ASN A 390 -16.51 10.11 11.82
CA ASN A 390 -17.03 9.56 13.07
C ASN A 390 -15.90 8.89 13.85
N GLY A 391 -16.10 8.71 15.14
CA GLY A 391 -15.08 8.10 15.97
C GLY A 391 -15.47 8.06 17.44
N VAL A 392 -14.49 7.67 18.24
CA VAL A 392 -14.66 7.49 19.68
C VAL A 392 -13.44 7.99 20.43
N LEU A 393 -13.70 8.59 21.59
CA LEU A 393 -12.69 8.82 22.60
C LEU A 393 -12.95 7.89 23.78
N ASN A 394 -12.03 6.96 23.97
CA ASN A 394 -12.06 6.01 25.07
C ASN A 394 -11.17 6.54 26.20
N VAL A 395 -11.69 6.52 27.43
CA VAL A 395 -11.02 6.94 28.65
C VAL A 395 -11.08 5.81 29.64
N LEU A 396 -9.93 5.24 29.97
CA LEU A 396 -9.82 4.10 30.87
C LEU A 396 -8.86 4.43 32.01
N LYS A 397 -9.31 4.23 33.25
CA LYS A 397 -8.47 4.43 34.42
C LYS A 397 -7.84 3.11 34.83
N ASP A 398 -6.59 2.90 34.45
CA ASP A 398 -5.81 1.73 34.84
C ASP A 398 -4.48 2.16 35.47
N GLN A 399 -4.37 1.97 36.79
CA GLN A 399 -3.22 2.48 37.56
C GLN A 399 -1.97 1.62 37.42
N ASN A 400 -2.07 0.40 36.88
CA ASN A 400 -0.99 -0.60 36.93
C ASN A 400 -0.39 -0.93 35.55
N THR A 401 -0.76 -0.19 34.52
CA THR A 401 -0.30 -0.45 33.16
C THR A 401 0.76 0.55 32.71
N SER A 402 2.01 0.07 32.58
CA SER A 402 3.10 0.86 32.00
C SER A 402 3.19 0.59 30.50
N CYS A 403 2.54 1.42 29.68
CA CYS A 403 2.66 1.34 28.22
C CYS A 403 3.33 2.59 27.68
N SER A 404 4.46 2.44 26.99
CA SER A 404 5.07 3.54 26.27
C SER A 404 4.41 3.73 24.90
N ILE A 405 4.23 4.97 24.46
CA ILE A 405 3.58 5.20 23.17
C ILE A 405 4.41 4.64 22.00
N LYS A 406 5.74 4.58 22.18
CA LYS A 406 6.64 3.91 21.25
C LYS A 406 6.33 2.42 21.10
N GLU A 407 5.99 1.71 22.19
CA GLU A 407 5.58 0.31 22.12
C GLU A 407 4.26 0.12 21.38
N ILE A 408 3.33 1.06 21.51
CA ILE A 408 2.04 1.03 20.81
C ILE A 408 2.24 1.18 19.31
N VAL A 409 2.99 2.22 18.90
CA VAL A 409 3.31 2.47 17.49
C VAL A 409 4.09 1.29 16.89
N ASN A 410 5.10 0.78 17.61
CA ASN A 410 5.87 -0.38 17.17
C ASN A 410 4.99 -1.63 17.02
N LYS A 411 4.10 -1.93 17.97
CA LYS A 411 3.18 -3.08 17.87
C LYS A 411 2.24 -2.96 16.68
N PHE A 412 1.72 -1.77 16.40
CA PHE A 412 0.90 -1.54 15.21
C PHE A 412 1.70 -1.79 13.92
N ILE A 413 2.92 -1.25 13.84
CA ILE A 413 3.82 -1.46 12.71
C ILE A 413 4.15 -2.96 12.55
N ASP A 414 4.54 -3.63 13.63
CA ASP A 414 4.88 -5.06 13.64
C ASP A 414 3.68 -5.92 13.21
N SER A 415 2.47 -5.60 13.67
CA SER A 415 1.25 -6.32 13.26
C SER A 415 0.98 -6.22 11.76
N ASN A 416 1.27 -5.07 11.15
CA ASN A 416 1.17 -4.85 9.70
C ASN A 416 2.25 -5.61 8.92
N ILE A 417 3.47 -5.71 9.45
CA ILE A 417 4.59 -6.40 8.80
C ILE A 417 4.34 -7.92 8.73
N TYR A 418 3.80 -8.52 9.79
CA TYR A 418 3.71 -9.98 9.90
C TYR A 418 2.36 -10.58 9.48
N LYS A 419 1.29 -9.79 9.41
CA LYS A 419 -0.04 -10.21 8.93
C LYS A 419 -0.43 -9.50 7.63
N SER A 420 0.34 -9.71 6.55
CA SER A 420 0.06 -9.14 5.21
C SER A 420 -1.27 -9.58 4.57
N THR A 421 -2.07 -10.42 5.24
CA THR A 421 -3.40 -10.84 4.79
C THR A 421 -4.48 -9.80 5.05
N SER A 422 -4.18 -8.70 5.76
CA SER A 422 -5.19 -7.72 6.16
C SER A 422 -5.06 -6.37 5.45
N SER A 423 -6.22 -5.84 5.10
CA SER A 423 -6.65 -4.64 4.37
C SER A 423 -6.09 -3.27 4.83
N TYR A 424 -4.95 -3.23 5.50
CA TYR A 424 -4.40 -2.03 6.13
C TYR A 424 -3.18 -1.48 5.37
N LYS A 425 -3.13 -0.18 5.10
CA LYS A 425 -1.97 0.53 4.54
C LYS A 425 -1.59 1.68 5.48
N LEU A 426 -0.48 1.56 6.20
CA LEU A 426 0.05 2.67 7.02
C LEU A 426 0.38 3.86 6.12
N ILE A 427 -0.06 5.05 6.53
CA ILE A 427 0.13 6.30 5.78
C ILE A 427 1.18 7.17 6.47
N GLU A 428 1.00 7.44 7.76
CA GLU A 428 1.90 8.28 8.55
C GLU A 428 1.81 7.91 10.04
N HIS A 429 2.84 8.21 10.83
CA HIS A 429 2.78 8.09 12.27
C HIS A 429 3.64 9.14 12.97
N ASP A 430 3.38 9.36 14.26
CA ASP A 430 4.20 10.17 15.15
C ASP A 430 4.43 9.43 16.49
N ASN A 431 4.92 10.15 17.51
CA ASN A 431 5.21 9.57 18.83
C ASN A 431 3.97 9.31 19.69
N SER A 432 2.77 9.60 19.19
CA SER A 432 1.52 9.52 19.92
C SER A 432 0.36 8.92 19.13
N GLY A 433 0.51 8.71 17.81
CA GLY A 433 -0.52 8.11 16.99
C GLY A 433 -0.04 7.68 15.62
N TYR A 434 -0.92 7.02 14.88
CA TYR A 434 -0.68 6.58 13.51
C TYR A 434 -1.95 6.72 12.68
N MET A 435 -1.76 6.92 11.38
CA MET A 435 -2.79 7.05 10.37
C MET A 435 -2.63 5.93 9.35
N TYR A 436 -3.73 5.30 8.97
CA TYR A 436 -3.74 4.15 8.07
C TYR A 436 -5.01 4.14 7.22
N PHE A 437 -4.98 3.39 6.12
CA PHE A 437 -6.14 3.14 5.27
C PHE A 437 -6.62 1.71 5.48
N GLU A 438 -7.91 1.51 5.75
CA GLU A 438 -8.54 0.21 6.01
C GLU A 438 -9.96 0.20 5.44
N TYR A 439 -10.32 -0.86 4.69
CA TYR A 439 -11.69 -1.07 4.16
C TYR A 439 -12.27 0.18 3.48
N ASP A 440 -11.47 0.79 2.59
CA ASP A 440 -11.83 2.00 1.85
C ASP A 440 -11.99 3.28 2.69
N ARG A 441 -11.58 3.26 3.96
CA ARG A 441 -11.61 4.42 4.86
C ARG A 441 -10.22 4.78 5.37
N TYR A 442 -10.01 6.07 5.58
CA TYR A 442 -8.84 6.61 6.26
C TYR A 442 -9.12 6.67 7.75
N LYS A 443 -8.21 6.14 8.56
CA LYS A 443 -8.34 6.05 10.01
C LYS A 443 -7.13 6.62 10.69
N PHE A 444 -7.30 7.19 11.87
CA PHE A 444 -6.16 7.41 12.75
C PHE A 444 -6.51 7.11 14.19
N ILE A 445 -5.50 6.62 14.90
CA ILE A 445 -5.55 6.36 16.33
C ILE A 445 -4.48 7.22 17.00
N ARG A 446 -4.85 7.90 18.09
CA ARG A 446 -3.94 8.63 18.96
C ARG A 446 -4.12 8.19 20.40
N TYR A 447 -3.02 7.83 21.05
CA TYR A 447 -2.98 7.39 22.42
C TYR A 447 -2.10 8.29 23.29
N PHE A 448 -2.54 8.52 24.53
CA PHE A 448 -1.76 9.21 25.54
C PHE A 448 -2.19 8.78 26.95
N ASN A 449 -1.26 8.90 27.92
CA ASN A 449 -1.51 8.65 29.34
C ASN A 449 -1.24 9.94 30.13
N LEU A 450 -2.24 10.36 30.91
CA LEU A 450 -2.13 11.52 31.80
C LEU A 450 -2.52 11.07 33.21
N ASN A 451 -1.57 11.15 34.16
CA ASN A 451 -1.80 10.84 35.57
C ASN A 451 -2.41 9.45 35.83
N GLY A 452 -2.03 8.43 35.03
CA GLY A 452 -2.58 7.07 35.16
C GLY A 452 -3.99 6.91 34.57
N ILE A 453 -4.43 7.86 33.74
CA ILE A 453 -5.63 7.75 32.93
C ILE A 453 -5.20 7.61 31.47
N HIS A 454 -5.66 6.55 30.83
CA HIS A 454 -5.35 6.20 29.46
C HIS A 454 -6.44 6.74 28.54
N TYR A 455 -6.02 7.42 27.47
CA TYR A 455 -6.91 7.97 26.45
C TYR A 455 -6.58 7.34 25.11
N CYS A 456 -7.59 6.83 24.41
CA CYS A 456 -7.47 6.35 23.04
C CYS A 456 -8.49 7.10 22.17
N TYR A 457 -7.99 7.93 21.27
CA TYR A 457 -8.77 8.71 20.34
C TYR A 457 -8.70 8.06 18.96
N ASP A 458 -9.82 7.52 18.49
CA ASP A 458 -9.95 6.85 17.20
C ASP A 458 -10.99 7.56 16.33
N MET A 459 -10.68 7.76 15.06
CA MET A 459 -11.53 8.46 14.10
C MET A 459 -11.39 7.86 12.70
N ASP A 460 -12.52 7.77 12.02
CA ASP A 460 -12.70 7.26 10.66
C ASP A 460 -13.15 8.37 9.71
N PHE A 461 -12.59 8.38 8.50
CA PHE A 461 -12.80 9.38 7.45
C PHE A 461 -12.93 8.73 6.08
N GLU A 462 -13.78 9.28 5.22
CA GLU A 462 -13.87 8.90 3.80
C GLU A 462 -12.75 9.53 2.95
N ASN A 463 -12.15 10.63 3.40
CA ASN A 463 -11.11 11.33 2.64
C ASN A 463 -9.83 11.56 3.45
N LEU A 464 -8.70 11.44 2.76
CA LEU A 464 -7.38 11.60 3.34
C LEU A 464 -7.17 13.01 3.92
N LYS A 465 -7.69 14.04 3.24
CA LYS A 465 -7.49 15.44 3.64
C LYS A 465 -8.01 15.72 5.05
N GLU A 466 -9.25 15.34 5.34
CA GLU A 466 -9.84 15.51 6.66
C GLU A 466 -9.13 14.66 7.71
N CYS A 467 -8.72 13.43 7.36
CA CYS A 467 -7.96 12.56 8.25
C CYS A 467 -6.61 13.20 8.65
N VAL A 468 -5.86 13.75 7.69
CA VAL A 468 -4.57 14.42 7.92
C VAL A 468 -4.74 15.68 8.78
N LEU A 469 -5.74 16.50 8.46
CA LEU A 469 -6.02 17.71 9.23
C LEU A 469 -6.37 17.37 10.68
N GLU A 470 -7.15 16.31 10.90
CA GLU A 470 -7.49 15.87 12.25
C GLU A 470 -6.31 15.21 12.97
N PHE A 471 -5.50 14.43 12.26
CA PHE A 471 -4.28 13.84 12.79
C PHE A 471 -3.30 14.92 13.28
N ASP A 472 -3.11 15.99 12.52
CA ASP A 472 -2.25 17.10 12.93
C ASP A 472 -2.87 17.92 14.07
N ARG A 473 -4.16 18.21 13.99
CA ARG A 473 -4.89 18.93 15.06
C ARG A 473 -4.85 18.17 16.38
N SER A 474 -4.96 16.85 16.34
CA SER A 474 -5.00 16.01 17.53
C SER A 474 -3.65 15.96 18.29
N LYS A 475 -2.55 16.45 17.70
CA LYS A 475 -1.27 16.67 18.40
C LYS A 475 -1.38 17.71 19.51
N GLU A 476 -2.31 18.65 19.36
CA GLU A 476 -2.57 19.69 20.36
C GLU A 476 -3.43 19.18 21.54
N LEU A 477 -3.91 17.93 21.51
CA LEU A 477 -4.65 17.34 22.65
C LEU A 477 -3.77 17.09 23.87
N ILE A 478 -2.45 17.01 23.67
CA ILE A 478 -1.46 16.60 24.68
C ILE A 478 -0.74 17.83 25.26
N LYS A 479 -1.07 19.05 24.83
CA LYS A 479 -0.36 20.28 25.25
C LYS A 479 -0.92 20.96 26.47
#